data_AF-A0A3M6BNF2-F1
#
_entry.id   AF-A0A3M6BNF2-F1
#
_cell.length_a   1.000
_cell.length_b   1.000
_cell.length_c   1.000
_cell.angle_alpha   90.00
_cell.angle_beta   90.00
_cell.angle_gamma   90.00
#
_symmetry.space_group_name_H-M   'P 1'
#
loop_
_entity.id
_entity.type
_entity.pdbx_description
1 polymer ?
#
loop_
_entity_poly.entity_id
_entity_poly.type
_entity_poly.pdbx_seq_one_letter_code
_entity_poly.pdbx_strand_id
1 'polypeptide(L)'
;MRFVSIAKFTESDWIACAVHDAVHFGIAPGDAFALEESLCNAMRFDHKALVIPRLSQDPKYRDHPNVSRYGFESYIAIPIFFPTDRYLVVFVLSIHSQRCWMTQM
;
A
#
# COMPACT_ATOMS: atom_id res chain seq x y z
N MET A 1 -7.09 4.39 -10.52
CA MET A 1 -6.90 3.55 -9.32
C MET A 1 -6.86 2.11 -9.79
N ARG A 2 -5.77 1.37 -9.57
CA ARG A 2 -5.63 0.01 -10.16
C ARG A 2 -5.40 -1.07 -9.11
N PHE A 3 -5.16 -0.69 -7.86
CA PHE A 3 -5.16 -1.60 -6.72
C PHE A 3 -5.66 -0.88 -5.47
N VAL A 4 -6.50 -1.55 -4.68
CA VAL A 4 -6.88 -1.13 -3.33
C VAL A 4 -7.06 -2.36 -2.48
N SER A 5 -6.68 -2.28 -1.20
CA SER A 5 -7.19 -3.23 -0.23
C SER A 5 -7.41 -2.60 1.13
N ILE A 6 -8.27 -3.26 1.90
CA ILE A 6 -8.51 -3.03 3.32
C ILE A 6 -7.69 -4.07 4.05
N ALA A 7 -6.82 -3.67 4.98
CA ALA A 7 -6.09 -4.61 5.82
C ALA A 7 -6.33 -4.36 7.30
N LYS A 8 -6.24 -5.46 8.06
CA LYS A 8 -6.10 -5.44 9.51
C LYS A 8 -4.63 -5.53 9.86
N PHE A 9 -4.20 -4.73 10.83
CA PHE A 9 -2.84 -4.85 11.38
C PHE A 9 -2.87 -5.74 12.62
N THR A 10 -1.83 -6.55 12.79
CA THR A 10 -1.47 -7.23 14.04
C THR A 10 -0.16 -6.63 14.57
N GLU A 11 0.44 -7.26 15.58
CA GLU A 11 1.76 -6.86 16.10
C GLU A 11 2.89 -7.05 15.07
N SER A 12 2.73 -7.95 14.10
CA SER A 12 3.76 -8.28 13.11
C SER A 12 3.27 -8.20 11.67
N ASP A 13 1.97 -8.36 11.45
CA ASP A 13 1.41 -8.67 10.14
C ASP A 13 0.40 -7.65 9.68
N TRP A 14 0.40 -7.47 8.37
CA TRP A 14 -0.66 -6.87 7.62
C TRP A 14 -1.46 -7.99 7.02
N ILE A 15 -2.77 -8.01 7.22
CA ILE A 15 -3.64 -9.08 6.71
C ILE A 15 -4.66 -8.44 5.78
N ALA A 16 -4.66 -8.83 4.50
CA ALA A 16 -5.64 -8.38 3.53
C ALA A 16 -7.04 -8.89 3.90
N CYS A 17 -7.99 -7.99 4.13
CA CYS A 17 -9.37 -8.33 4.45
C CYS A 17 -10.29 -8.23 3.22
N ALA A 18 -10.02 -7.29 2.32
CA ALA A 18 -10.77 -7.12 1.08
C ALA A 18 -9.86 -6.49 0.02
N VAL A 19 -9.80 -7.06 -1.17
CA VAL A 19 -8.86 -6.65 -2.22
C VAL A 19 -9.62 -6.37 -3.52
N HIS A 20 -9.26 -5.28 -4.17
CA HIS A 20 -9.54 -5.04 -5.58
C HIS A 20 -8.22 -4.85 -6.32
N ASP A 21 -7.82 -5.87 -7.08
CA ASP A 21 -6.54 -5.96 -7.75
C ASP A 21 -6.71 -5.99 -9.27
N ALA A 22 -6.77 -4.82 -9.89
CA ALA A 22 -6.88 -4.66 -11.34
C ALA A 22 -5.52 -4.64 -12.05
N VAL A 23 -4.43 -4.93 -11.33
CA VAL A 23 -3.05 -5.01 -11.86
C VAL A 23 -2.45 -6.40 -11.70
N HIS A 24 -3.21 -7.33 -11.12
CA HIS A 24 -2.82 -8.73 -10.93
C HIS A 24 -1.54 -8.88 -10.10
N PHE A 25 -1.43 -8.17 -8.99
CA PHE A 25 -0.43 -8.47 -7.96
C PHE A 25 -0.59 -9.86 -7.35
N GLY A 26 -1.79 -10.45 -7.43
CA GLY A 26 -2.07 -11.77 -6.91
C GLY A 26 -2.30 -11.80 -5.41
N ILE A 27 -2.61 -10.64 -4.82
CA ILE A 27 -2.97 -10.52 -3.41
C ILE A 27 -4.45 -10.85 -3.26
N ALA A 28 -4.75 -11.81 -2.39
CA ALA A 28 -6.09 -12.26 -2.07
C ALA A 28 -6.49 -11.89 -0.64
N PRO A 29 -7.79 -11.77 -0.32
CA PRO A 29 -8.26 -11.72 1.06
C PRO A 29 -7.75 -12.93 1.85
N GLY A 30 -7.19 -12.68 3.03
CA GLY A 30 -6.56 -13.67 3.90
C GLY A 30 -5.03 -13.68 3.82
N ASP A 31 -4.43 -13.13 2.75
CA ASP A 31 -2.99 -13.07 2.64
C ASP A 31 -2.38 -12.17 3.72
N ALA A 32 -1.27 -12.65 4.30
CA ALA A 32 -0.54 -11.97 5.35
C ALA A 32 0.86 -11.59 4.86
N PHE A 33 1.29 -10.36 5.19
CA PHE A 33 2.58 -9.82 4.82
C PHE A 33 3.24 -9.19 6.04
N ALA A 34 4.57 -9.26 6.11
CA ALA A 34 5.34 -8.61 7.16
C ALA A 34 5.07 -7.12 7.16
N LEU A 35 4.49 -6.61 8.24
CA LEU A 35 4.07 -5.22 8.33
C LEU A 35 5.27 -4.28 8.56
N GLU A 36 6.39 -4.81 9.09
CA GLU A 36 7.67 -4.09 9.19
C GLU A 36 8.19 -3.62 7.83
N GLU A 37 7.99 -4.42 6.79
CA GLU A 37 8.39 -4.12 5.41
C GLU A 37 7.35 -3.27 4.66
N SER A 38 6.31 -2.80 5.33
CA SER A 38 5.25 -2.00 4.69
C SER A 38 5.53 -0.49 4.79
N LEU A 39 5.13 0.25 3.75
CA LEU A 39 5.22 1.72 3.72
C LEU A 39 4.39 2.37 4.85
N CYS A 40 3.31 1.71 5.30
CA CYS A 40 2.41 2.20 6.33
C CYS A 40 2.74 1.70 7.75
N ASN A 41 3.91 1.08 7.97
CA ASN A 41 4.30 0.57 9.28
C ASN A 41 4.25 1.66 10.38
N ALA A 42 4.60 2.90 10.03
CA ALA A 42 4.59 4.03 10.95
C ALA A 42 3.19 4.35 11.52
N MET A 43 2.11 4.00 10.82
CA MET A 43 0.74 4.27 11.24
C MET A 43 0.36 3.59 12.55
N ARG A 44 1.06 2.51 12.93
CA ARG A 44 0.85 1.85 14.22
C ARG A 44 1.10 2.76 15.41
N PHE A 45 1.97 3.75 15.23
CA PHE A 45 2.43 4.61 16.31
C PHE A 45 1.77 5.99 16.26
N ASP A 46 1.67 6.57 15.08
CA ASP A 46 1.17 7.95 14.93
C ASP A 46 -0.30 8.05 14.54
N HIS A 47 -0.93 6.95 14.08
CA HIS A 47 -2.31 6.89 13.62
C HIS A 47 -2.64 7.94 12.54
N LYS A 48 -1.65 8.40 11.78
CA LYS A 48 -1.83 9.42 10.74
C LYS A 48 -1.98 8.79 9.36
N ALA A 49 -2.77 9.45 8.53
CA ALA A 49 -2.82 9.11 7.11
C ALA A 49 -1.45 9.36 6.46
N LEU A 50 -1.03 8.44 5.58
CA LEU A 50 0.16 8.57 4.75
C LEU A 50 -0.30 8.82 3.32
N VAL A 51 -0.04 10.01 2.81
CA VAL A 51 -0.39 10.40 1.45
C VAL A 51 0.89 10.82 0.73
N ILE A 52 1.32 10.00 -0.22
CA ILE A 52 2.53 10.21 -1.02
C ILE A 52 2.10 10.27 -2.48
N PRO A 53 2.06 11.47 -3.09
CA PRO A 53 1.66 11.62 -4.49
C PRO A 53 2.64 11.00 -5.49
N ARG A 54 3.94 10.99 -5.15
CA ARG A 54 5.05 10.50 -6.00
C ARG A 54 6.11 9.78 -5.17
N LEU A 55 5.98 8.47 -5.03
CA LEU A 55 6.94 7.61 -4.31
C LEU A 55 8.35 7.72 -4.90
N SER A 56 8.48 7.74 -6.23
CA SER A 56 9.78 7.87 -6.91
C SER A 56 10.54 9.16 -6.60
N GLN A 57 9.84 10.22 -6.16
CA GLN A 57 10.42 11.52 -5.82
C GLN A 57 10.50 11.73 -4.30
N ASP A 58 9.86 10.88 -3.51
CA ASP A 58 9.80 11.03 -2.07
C ASP A 58 11.17 10.73 -1.43
N PRO A 59 11.76 11.66 -0.67
CA PRO A 59 13.08 11.47 -0.07
C PRO A 59 13.14 10.35 0.96
N LYS A 60 12.01 9.97 1.56
CA LYS A 60 11.94 8.92 2.58
C LYS A 60 11.64 7.55 1.98
N TYR A 61 10.84 7.50 0.92
CA TYR A 61 10.28 6.24 0.43
C TYR A 61 10.75 5.82 -0.97
N ARG A 62 11.48 6.66 -1.73
CA ARG A 62 11.94 6.31 -3.10
C ARG A 62 12.75 5.02 -3.18
N ASP A 63 13.56 4.74 -2.16
CA ASP A 63 14.46 3.59 -2.10
C ASP A 63 13.82 2.39 -1.37
N HIS A 64 12.53 2.48 -1.04
CA HIS A 64 11.83 1.42 -0.33
C HIS A 64 11.62 0.20 -1.24
N PRO A 65 11.92 -1.04 -0.81
CA PRO A 65 11.91 -2.24 -1.66
C PRO A 65 10.62 -2.45 -2.47
N ASN A 66 9.47 -2.18 -1.85
CA ASN A 66 8.16 -2.30 -2.49
C ASN A 66 7.93 -1.30 -3.64
N VAL A 67 8.61 -0.15 -3.66
CA VAL A 67 8.49 0.84 -4.75
C VAL A 67 9.07 0.28 -6.04
N SER A 68 10.30 -0.23 -6.00
CA SER A 68 10.95 -0.83 -7.16
C SER A 68 10.32 -2.16 -7.58
N ARG A 69 9.90 -2.98 -6.61
CA ARG A 69 9.30 -4.30 -6.86
C ARG A 69 7.97 -4.23 -7.61
N TYR A 70 7.13 -3.25 -7.29
CA TYR A 70 5.76 -3.20 -7.80
C TYR A 70 5.47 -1.99 -8.71
N GLY A 71 6.44 -1.09 -8.91
CA GLY A 71 6.29 0.08 -9.77
C GLY A 71 5.28 1.11 -9.25
N PHE A 72 5.19 1.24 -7.92
CA PHE A 72 4.27 2.18 -7.27
C PHE A 72 4.71 3.62 -7.51
N GLU A 73 3.76 4.48 -7.91
CA GLU A 73 4.04 5.91 -8.09
C GLU A 73 3.25 6.76 -7.09
N SER A 74 2.02 6.40 -6.76
CA SER A 74 1.25 7.11 -5.73
C SER A 74 0.70 6.14 -4.69
N TYR A 75 0.75 6.57 -3.42
CA TYR A 75 0.39 5.78 -2.25
C TYR A 75 -0.48 6.59 -1.31
N ILE A 76 -1.63 6.04 -0.97
CA ILE A 76 -2.50 6.58 0.08
C ILE A 76 -2.76 5.45 1.04
N ALA A 77 -2.50 5.65 2.33
CA ALA A 77 -2.97 4.79 3.38
C ALA A 77 -3.71 5.61 4.45
N ILE A 78 -4.91 5.17 4.80
CA ILE A 78 -5.80 5.88 5.73
C ILE A 78 -6.23 4.91 6.83
N PRO A 79 -5.99 5.24 8.11
CA PRO A 79 -6.50 4.45 9.21
C PRO A 79 -8.01 4.65 9.39
N ILE A 80 -8.72 3.55 9.64
CA ILE A 80 -10.14 3.47 9.94
C ILE A 80 -10.26 2.93 11.36
N PHE A 81 -10.66 3.77 12.31
CA PHE A 81 -10.77 3.39 13.71
C PHE A 81 -12.14 2.75 14.01
N PHE A 82 -12.13 1.64 14.72
CA PHE A 82 -13.31 1.04 15.32
C PHE A 82 -13.35 1.33 16.82
N PRO A 83 -14.52 1.31 17.46
CA PRO A 83 -14.67 1.56 18.91
C PRO A 83 -13.93 0.57 19.84
N THR A 84 -13.23 -0.43 19.31
CA THR A 84 -12.70 -1.59 20.07
C THR A 84 -11.18 -1.74 19.86
N ASP A 85 -10.43 -0.64 19.84
CA ASP A 85 -8.96 -0.58 19.67
C ASP A 85 -8.41 -1.33 18.44
N ARG A 86 -9.28 -1.57 17.46
CA ARG A 86 -8.91 -2.13 16.16
C ARG A 86 -9.01 -1.02 15.15
N TYR A 87 -7.99 -0.90 14.31
CA TYR A 87 -8.09 -0.08 13.11
C TYR A 87 -7.82 -0.94 11.88
N LEU A 88 -8.56 -0.63 10.81
CA LEU A 88 -8.26 -1.12 9.48
C LEU A 88 -7.48 -0.04 8.75
N VAL A 89 -6.69 -0.42 7.76
CA VAL A 89 -6.02 0.53 6.87
C VAL A 89 -6.50 0.28 5.47
N VAL A 90 -7.09 1.30 4.86
CA VAL A 90 -7.30 1.31 3.41
C VAL A 90 -6.01 1.78 2.78
N PHE A 91 -5.46 1.00 1.86
CA PHE A 91 -4.35 1.44 1.03
C PHE A 91 -4.79 1.44 -0.42
N VAL A 92 -4.56 2.58 -1.06
CA VAL A 92 -4.84 2.82 -2.47
C VAL A 92 -3.52 3.03 -3.17
N LEU A 93 -3.33 2.26 -4.23
CA LEU A 93 -2.18 2.37 -5.12
C LEU A 93 -2.68 2.76 -6.50
N SER A 94 -2.14 3.87 -7.01
CA SER A 94 -2.25 4.18 -8.44
C SER A 94 -0.87 4.04 -9.05
N ILE A 95 -0.75 3.04 -9.93
CA ILE A 95 0.40 2.87 -10.82
C ILE A 95 0.22 3.88 -11.96
N HIS A 96 1.03 4.93 -11.98
CA HIS A 96 1.10 5.81 -13.15
C HIS A 96 2.11 5.20 -14.13
N SER A 97 1.68 4.17 -14.86
CA SER A 97 2.46 3.66 -15.98
C SER A 97 2.47 4.70 -17.09
N GLN A 98 3.41 5.65 -17.04
CA GLN A 98 3.88 6.36 -18.24
C GLN A 98 4.83 5.46 -19.07
N ARG A 99 5.10 4.21 -18.63
CA ARG A 99 6.02 3.28 -19.31
C ARG A 99 5.36 2.24 -20.23
N CYS A 100 4.04 2.17 -20.36
CA CYS A 100 3.35 1.21 -21.25
C CYS A 100 3.16 1.67 -22.71
N TRP A 101 3.71 2.81 -23.15
CA TRP A 101 3.49 3.33 -24.52
C TRP A 101 4.76 3.47 -25.39
N MET A 102 5.93 2.96 -24.96
CA MET A 102 7.19 3.14 -25.72
C MET A 102 7.99 1.85 -25.97
N THR A 103 7.33 0.68 -26.09
CA THR A 103 8.06 -0.55 -26.48
C THR A 103 7.28 -1.50 -27.39
N GLN A 104 6.34 -0.95 -28.17
CA GLN A 104 5.90 -1.59 -29.41
C GLN A 104 6.14 -0.62 -30.57
N MET A 105 7.39 -0.58 -31.00
CA MET A 105 7.80 -0.28 -32.38
C MET A 105 8.90 -1.28 -32.74
#